data_AF-A0A7S3FG26-F1
#
_entry.id   AF-A0A7S3FG26-F1
#
_cell.length_a   1.000
_cell.length_b   1.000
_cell.length_c   1.000
_cell.angle_alpha   90.00
_cell.angle_beta   90.00
_cell.angle_gamma   90.00
#
_symmetry.space_group_name_H-M   'P 1'
#
loop_
_entity.id
_entity.type
_entity.pdbx_description
1 polymer ?
#
loop_
_entity_poly.entity_id
_entity_poly.type
_entity_poly.pdbx_seq_one_letter_code
_entity_poly.pdbx_strand_id
1 'polypeptide(L)'
;GPSGGEGQGGGGGASSEELEGARKEARKAQAEAKKAREEAELAAKKAARAEAAARESEQATASRAGAERDASAAKLRERDAKIESLAAELQEALDSVGQLEGDLAASQEAAAELDELREMKADIERKEKQHAAIISKQGAQINELEALYKEEQVLRKRYFNQMEDMKGKIRVYCRTRPLSSSEQERGDKMELLTPDEFTVEFLPAGKTEAKDKKSFQFDHFFPGDATQEQVFEDTKYLVQSAVDGYNVCIFAYGQTGSGKTYTMEGTGEDPGVNA
;
A
#
# COMPACT_ATOMS: atom_id res chain seq x y z
N GLY A 1 12.13 -131.90 24.36
CA GLY A 1 11.82 -133.28 24.81
C GLY A 1 12.35 -133.47 26.22
N PRO A 2 11.91 -134.49 26.98
CA PRO A 2 11.36 -135.74 26.45
C PRO A 2 10.09 -136.28 27.15
N SER A 3 9.52 -137.31 26.50
CA SER A 3 8.84 -138.53 27.01
C SER A 3 7.74 -138.40 28.07
N GLY A 4 6.52 -138.91 27.90
CA GLY A 4 6.13 -140.19 27.31
C GLY A 4 5.83 -141.20 28.43
N GLY A 5 4.66 -141.86 28.43
CA GLY A 5 4.41 -143.00 29.32
C GLY A 5 2.94 -143.28 29.65
N GLU A 6 2.46 -144.39 29.12
CA GLU A 6 1.17 -145.08 29.27
C GLU A 6 0.82 -145.49 30.72
N GLY A 7 -0.44 -145.91 30.96
CA GLY A 7 -0.75 -146.76 32.12
C GLY A 7 -2.23 -146.91 32.45
N GLN A 8 -2.75 -148.13 32.26
CA GLN A 8 -4.12 -148.60 32.47
C GLN A 8 -4.49 -148.83 33.95
N GLY A 9 -5.80 -148.76 34.23
CA GLY A 9 -6.55 -149.86 34.87
C GLY A 9 -6.62 -149.90 36.40
N GLY A 10 -7.81 -150.26 36.90
CA GLY A 10 -7.98 -150.90 38.21
C GLY A 10 -8.98 -150.20 39.11
N GLY A 11 -10.12 -150.86 39.34
CA GLY A 11 -11.20 -150.37 40.20
C GLY A 11 -10.95 -150.56 41.70
N GLY A 12 -11.90 -150.09 42.48
CA GLY A 12 -11.93 -150.27 43.93
C GLY A 12 -13.01 -149.37 44.52
N GLY A 13 -14.17 -149.95 44.81
CA GLY A 13 -15.26 -149.24 45.46
C GLY A 13 -14.87 -148.71 46.83
N ALA A 14 -15.25 -147.47 47.10
CA ALA A 14 -15.32 -146.91 48.43
C ALA A 14 -16.78 -146.48 48.71
N SER A 15 -17.18 -146.74 49.94
CA SER A 15 -18.53 -146.82 50.46
C SER A 15 -19.28 -145.49 50.53
N SER A 16 -20.60 -145.63 50.60
CA SER A 16 -21.69 -144.62 50.62
C SER A 16 -21.60 -143.46 51.63
N GLU A 17 -20.50 -143.27 52.37
CA GLU A 17 -20.37 -142.23 53.40
C GLU A 17 -19.42 -141.07 53.01
N GLU A 18 -18.53 -141.24 52.02
CA GLU A 18 -17.62 -140.16 51.57
C GLU A 18 -18.26 -139.21 50.53
N LEU A 19 -19.35 -139.62 49.87
CA LEU A 19 -20.08 -138.81 48.89
C LEU A 19 -20.99 -137.74 49.52
N GLU A 20 -21.28 -137.83 50.82
CA GLU A 20 -22.10 -136.83 51.54
C GLU A 20 -21.25 -135.65 52.05
N GLY A 21 -19.99 -135.88 52.41
CA GLY A 21 -19.03 -134.84 52.81
C GLY A 21 -18.66 -133.90 51.65
N ALA A 22 -18.35 -134.46 50.47
CA ALA A 22 -18.02 -133.69 49.27
C ALA A 22 -19.17 -132.80 48.77
N ARG A 23 -20.43 -133.22 48.97
CA ARG A 23 -21.61 -132.39 48.66
C ARG A 23 -21.76 -131.18 49.58
N LYS A 24 -21.34 -131.28 50.85
CA LYS A 24 -21.41 -130.18 51.82
C LYS A 24 -20.33 -129.12 51.57
N GLU A 25 -19.12 -129.53 51.21
CA GLU A 25 -18.05 -128.60 50.83
C GLU A 25 -18.32 -127.89 49.50
N ALA A 26 -18.82 -128.59 48.48
CA ALA A 26 -19.21 -127.97 47.22
C ALA A 26 -20.28 -126.89 47.40
N ARG A 27 -21.25 -127.11 48.31
CA ARG A 27 -22.32 -126.13 48.61
C ARG A 27 -21.80 -124.88 49.33
N LYS A 28 -20.76 -125.03 50.17
CA LYS A 28 -20.12 -123.91 50.87
C LYS A 28 -19.26 -123.06 49.92
N ALA A 29 -18.46 -123.70 49.07
CA ALA A 29 -17.68 -123.02 48.03
C ALA A 29 -18.58 -122.30 47.01
N GLN A 30 -19.73 -122.88 46.67
CA GLN A 30 -20.69 -122.26 45.76
C GLN A 30 -21.38 -121.03 46.38
N ALA A 31 -21.59 -121.02 47.69
CA ALA A 31 -22.11 -119.85 48.41
C ALA A 31 -21.07 -118.73 48.52
N GLU A 32 -19.81 -119.06 48.79
CA GLU A 32 -18.71 -118.08 48.85
C GLU A 32 -18.40 -117.48 47.48
N ALA A 33 -18.40 -118.30 46.41
CA ALA A 33 -18.24 -117.82 45.04
C ALA A 33 -19.41 -116.91 44.60
N LYS A 34 -20.64 -117.20 45.03
CA LYS A 34 -21.80 -116.34 44.76
C LYS A 34 -21.66 -115.00 45.47
N LYS A 35 -21.23 -115.00 46.74
CA LYS A 35 -21.01 -113.78 47.52
C LYS A 35 -19.87 -112.92 46.94
N ALA A 36 -18.75 -113.53 46.57
CA ALA A 36 -17.65 -112.83 45.91
C ALA A 36 -18.05 -112.25 44.54
N ARG A 37 -18.92 -112.95 43.80
CA ARG A 37 -19.45 -112.46 42.52
C ARG A 37 -20.40 -111.27 42.70
N GLU A 38 -21.25 -111.29 43.73
CA GLU A 38 -22.12 -110.17 44.09
C GLU A 38 -21.31 -108.96 44.59
N GLU A 39 -20.25 -109.17 45.38
CA GLU A 39 -19.34 -108.11 45.84
C GLU A 39 -18.53 -107.50 44.67
N ALA A 40 -18.04 -108.33 43.75
CA ALA A 40 -17.36 -107.87 42.54
C ALA A 40 -18.30 -107.10 41.59
N GLU A 41 -19.55 -107.54 41.46
CA GLU A 41 -20.57 -106.82 40.68
C GLU A 41 -20.92 -105.47 41.32
N LEU A 42 -21.02 -105.42 42.66
CA LEU A 42 -21.24 -104.18 43.39
C LEU A 42 -20.04 -103.22 43.28
N ALA A 43 -18.81 -103.74 43.32
CA ALA A 43 -17.59 -102.96 43.13
C ALA A 43 -17.47 -102.42 41.70
N ALA A 44 -17.79 -103.23 40.68
CA ALA A 44 -17.82 -102.81 39.28
C ALA A 44 -18.89 -101.73 39.04
N LYS A 45 -20.09 -101.87 39.62
CA LYS A 45 -21.14 -100.84 39.57
C LYS A 45 -20.71 -99.54 40.27
N LYS A 46 -19.99 -99.62 41.39
CA LYS A 46 -19.43 -98.43 42.08
C LYS A 46 -18.33 -97.75 41.26
N ALA A 47 -17.41 -98.52 40.66
CA ALA A 47 -16.34 -97.99 39.81
C ALA A 47 -16.89 -97.32 38.55
N ALA A 48 -17.85 -97.96 37.86
CA ALA A 48 -18.52 -97.38 36.69
C ALA A 48 -19.29 -96.09 37.05
N ARG A 49 -19.93 -96.04 38.22
CA ARG A 49 -20.61 -94.83 38.71
C ARG A 49 -19.63 -93.72 39.06
N ALA A 50 -18.45 -94.06 39.60
CA ALA A 50 -17.39 -93.09 39.91
C ALA A 50 -16.74 -92.54 38.64
N GLU A 51 -16.46 -93.36 37.62
CA GLU A 51 -15.98 -92.90 36.31
C GLU A 51 -17.03 -92.04 35.58
N ALA A 52 -18.30 -92.42 35.62
CA ALA A 52 -19.37 -91.61 35.05
C ALA A 52 -19.47 -90.25 35.74
N ALA A 53 -19.42 -90.20 37.08
CA ALA A 53 -19.41 -88.96 37.85
C ALA A 53 -18.16 -88.11 37.59
N ALA A 54 -16.98 -88.73 37.42
CA ALA A 54 -15.74 -88.04 37.09
C ALA A 54 -15.78 -87.43 35.68
N ARG A 55 -16.29 -88.17 34.68
CA ARG A 55 -16.49 -87.66 33.31
C ARG A 55 -17.52 -86.55 33.26
N GLU A 56 -18.61 -86.67 34.00
CA GLU A 56 -19.64 -85.64 34.10
C GLU A 56 -19.10 -84.37 34.78
N SER A 57 -18.26 -84.52 35.82
CA SER A 57 -17.56 -83.41 36.46
C SER A 57 -16.52 -82.76 35.54
N GLU A 58 -15.71 -83.53 34.80
CA GLU A 58 -14.76 -82.99 33.81
C GLU A 58 -15.46 -82.29 32.65
N GLN A 59 -16.57 -82.85 32.18
CA GLN A 59 -17.38 -82.23 31.13
C GLN A 59 -18.04 -80.94 31.62
N ALA A 60 -18.49 -80.89 32.88
CA ALA A 60 -19.03 -79.69 33.51
C ALA A 60 -17.95 -78.61 33.76
N THR A 61 -16.74 -78.98 34.20
CA THR A 61 -15.64 -78.02 34.36
C THR A 61 -15.12 -77.51 33.02
N ALA A 62 -15.05 -78.36 31.99
CA ALA A 62 -14.69 -77.97 30.64
C ALA A 62 -15.74 -77.04 30.00
N SER A 63 -17.04 -77.31 30.18
CA SER A 63 -18.10 -76.42 29.67
C SER A 63 -18.12 -75.08 30.40
N ARG A 64 -17.90 -75.07 31.71
CA ARG A 64 -17.79 -73.84 32.51
C ARG A 64 -16.56 -73.02 32.12
N ALA A 65 -15.41 -73.65 31.93
CA ALA A 65 -14.20 -72.98 31.45
C ALA A 65 -14.35 -72.46 30.01
N GLY A 66 -15.08 -73.18 29.14
CA GLY A 66 -15.47 -72.72 27.82
C GLY A 66 -16.36 -71.47 27.89
N ALA A 67 -17.41 -71.51 28.70
CA ALA A 67 -18.33 -70.39 28.89
C ALA A 67 -17.64 -69.15 29.50
N GLU A 68 -16.71 -69.32 30.45
CA GLU A 68 -15.92 -68.22 31.02
C GLU A 68 -14.95 -67.60 30.01
N ARG A 69 -14.35 -68.42 29.12
CA ARG A 69 -13.52 -67.94 28.01
C ARG A 69 -14.35 -67.18 26.97
N ASP A 70 -15.50 -67.70 26.58
CA ASP A 70 -16.39 -67.07 25.62
C ASP A 70 -16.95 -65.75 26.16
N ALA A 71 -17.32 -65.70 27.44
CA ALA A 71 -17.75 -64.48 28.12
C ALA A 71 -16.62 -63.44 28.22
N SER A 72 -15.39 -63.87 28.48
CA SER A 72 -14.22 -62.97 28.52
C SER A 72 -13.86 -62.46 27.12
N ALA A 73 -13.93 -63.31 26.10
CA ALA A 73 -13.72 -62.95 24.70
C ALA A 73 -14.78 -61.96 24.19
N ALA A 74 -16.05 -62.13 24.60
CA ALA A 74 -17.12 -61.19 24.27
C ALA A 74 -16.87 -59.80 24.89
N LYS A 75 -16.45 -59.75 26.17
CA LYS A 75 -16.08 -58.49 26.83
C LYS A 75 -14.86 -57.83 26.19
N LEU A 76 -13.88 -58.61 25.72
CA LEU A 76 -12.72 -58.07 25.01
C LEU A 76 -13.15 -57.42 23.69
N ARG A 77 -13.97 -58.10 22.89
CA ARG A 77 -14.52 -57.56 21.64
C ARG A 77 -15.31 -56.27 21.84
N GLU A 78 -16.11 -56.19 22.90
CA GLU A 78 -16.85 -54.97 23.25
C GLU A 78 -15.92 -53.81 23.59
N ARG A 79 -14.83 -54.07 24.34
CA ARG A 79 -13.82 -53.05 24.65
C ARG A 79 -13.04 -52.64 23.42
N ASP A 80 -12.66 -53.57 22.55
CA ASP A 80 -11.93 -53.29 21.31
C ASP A 80 -12.77 -52.41 20.38
N ALA A 81 -14.06 -52.74 20.19
CA ALA A 81 -14.99 -51.90 19.41
C ALA A 81 -15.15 -50.50 20.01
N LYS A 82 -15.13 -50.37 21.34
CA LYS A 82 -15.21 -49.08 22.02
C LYS A 82 -13.92 -48.27 21.88
N ILE A 83 -12.76 -48.92 21.89
CA ILE A 83 -11.46 -48.29 21.63
C ILE A 83 -11.43 -47.77 20.19
N GLU A 84 -11.89 -48.55 19.21
CA GLU A 84 -11.97 -48.12 17.81
C GLU A 84 -12.88 -46.89 17.63
N SER A 85 -14.05 -46.88 18.27
CA SER A 85 -14.96 -45.71 18.26
C SER A 85 -14.30 -44.46 18.85
N LEU A 86 -13.70 -44.59 20.05
CA LEU A 86 -13.05 -43.47 20.72
C LEU A 86 -11.80 -42.98 19.96
N ALA A 87 -11.09 -43.87 19.29
CA ALA A 87 -9.96 -43.51 18.45
C ALA A 87 -10.40 -42.69 17.22
N ALA A 88 -11.53 -43.06 16.60
CA ALA A 88 -12.11 -42.29 15.50
C ALA A 88 -12.58 -40.90 15.95
N GLU A 89 -13.29 -40.83 17.07
CA GLU A 89 -13.73 -39.55 17.67
C GLU A 89 -12.54 -38.65 18.04
N LEU A 90 -11.46 -39.23 18.57
CA LEU A 90 -10.24 -38.49 18.90
C LEU A 90 -9.56 -37.96 17.64
N GLN A 91 -9.52 -38.74 16.56
CA GLN A 91 -8.94 -38.30 15.30
C GLN A 91 -9.73 -37.14 14.69
N GLU A 92 -11.06 -37.21 14.70
CA GLU A 92 -11.93 -36.12 14.23
C GLU A 92 -11.75 -34.84 15.06
N ALA A 93 -11.64 -34.98 16.38
CA ALA A 93 -11.35 -33.85 17.26
C ALA A 93 -9.97 -33.23 16.98
N LEU A 94 -8.94 -34.05 16.71
CA LEU A 94 -7.61 -33.56 16.36
C LEU A 94 -7.62 -32.82 15.02
N ASP A 95 -8.32 -33.33 14.01
CA ASP A 95 -8.45 -32.68 12.71
C ASP A 95 -9.18 -31.33 12.85
N SER A 96 -10.23 -31.27 13.69
CA SER A 96 -10.95 -30.03 13.99
C SER A 96 -10.09 -29.00 14.72
N VAL A 97 -9.26 -29.43 15.68
CA VAL A 97 -8.30 -28.54 16.36
C VAL A 97 -7.29 -27.99 15.37
N GLY A 98 -6.75 -28.81 14.47
CA GLY A 98 -5.81 -28.35 13.44
C GLY A 98 -6.41 -27.30 12.50
N GLN A 99 -7.70 -27.42 12.15
CA GLN A 99 -8.41 -26.40 11.36
C GLN A 99 -8.55 -25.09 12.15
N LEU A 100 -9.00 -25.16 13.40
CA LEU A 100 -9.17 -23.97 14.25
C LEU A 100 -7.84 -23.25 14.52
N GLU A 101 -6.74 -23.97 14.68
CA GLU A 101 -5.40 -23.39 14.80
C GLU A 101 -4.98 -22.66 13.52
N GLY A 102 -5.28 -23.22 12.34
CA GLY A 102 -5.05 -22.56 11.05
C GLY A 102 -5.87 -21.28 10.88
N ASP A 103 -7.16 -21.34 11.18
CA ASP A 103 -8.06 -20.18 11.10
C ASP A 103 -7.66 -19.07 12.10
N LEU A 104 -7.24 -19.45 13.31
CA LEU A 104 -6.75 -18.51 14.31
C LEU A 104 -5.48 -17.80 13.84
N ALA A 105 -4.53 -18.53 13.25
CA ALA A 105 -3.32 -17.95 12.70
C ALA A 105 -3.63 -16.95 11.56
N ALA A 106 -4.50 -17.33 10.62
CA ALA A 106 -4.92 -16.45 9.54
C ALA A 106 -5.65 -15.20 10.05
N SER A 107 -6.51 -15.34 11.07
CA SER A 107 -7.21 -14.21 11.68
C SER A 107 -6.26 -13.28 12.44
N GLN A 108 -5.20 -13.79 13.06
CA GLN A 108 -4.18 -12.98 13.75
C GLN A 108 -3.34 -12.18 12.76
N GLU A 109 -2.97 -12.78 11.62
CA GLU A 109 -2.25 -12.10 10.54
C GLU A 109 -3.10 -10.96 9.95
N ALA A 110 -4.36 -11.23 9.62
CA ALA A 110 -5.28 -10.21 9.14
C ALA A 110 -5.52 -9.07 10.15
N ALA A 111 -5.53 -9.38 11.46
CA ALA A 111 -5.65 -8.37 12.51
C ALA A 111 -4.42 -7.45 12.56
N ALA A 112 -3.22 -8.01 12.42
CA ALA A 112 -1.98 -7.24 12.38
C ALA A 112 -1.93 -6.29 11.17
N GLU A 113 -2.27 -6.77 9.97
CA GLU A 113 -2.35 -5.93 8.77
C GLU A 113 -3.35 -4.78 8.92
N LEU A 114 -4.49 -5.04 9.57
CA LEU A 114 -5.53 -4.05 9.77
C LEU A 114 -5.10 -2.93 10.74
N ASP A 115 -4.27 -3.26 11.73
CA ASP A 115 -3.70 -2.25 12.63
C ASP A 115 -2.65 -1.37 11.91
N GLU A 116 -1.81 -1.93 11.04
CA GLU A 116 -0.89 -1.13 10.19
C GLU A 116 -1.65 -0.17 9.26
N LEU A 117 -2.72 -0.66 8.61
CA LEU A 117 -3.55 0.18 7.73
C LEU A 117 -4.25 1.31 8.49
N ARG A 118 -4.65 1.08 9.75
CA ARG A 118 -5.24 2.13 10.60
C ARG A 118 -4.24 3.22 10.93
N GLU A 119 -2.99 2.85 11.23
CA GLU A 119 -1.92 3.82 11.48
C GLU A 119 -1.63 4.66 10.23
N MET A 120 -1.48 4.01 9.07
CA MET A 120 -1.26 4.70 7.80
C MET A 120 -2.40 5.66 7.46
N LYS A 121 -3.65 5.26 7.67
CA LYS A 121 -4.82 6.13 7.45
C LYS A 121 -4.79 7.36 8.36
N ALA A 122 -4.45 7.19 9.64
CA ALA A 122 -4.34 8.31 10.57
C ALA A 122 -3.25 9.31 10.14
N ASP A 123 -2.13 8.82 9.62
CA ASP A 123 -1.06 9.65 9.06
C ASP A 123 -1.49 10.41 7.80
N ILE A 124 -2.23 9.76 6.89
CA ILE A 124 -2.79 10.42 5.70
C ILE A 124 -3.73 11.54 6.13
N GLU A 125 -4.68 11.28 7.04
CA GLU A 125 -5.62 12.30 7.54
C GLU A 125 -4.89 13.49 8.20
N ARG A 126 -3.78 13.23 8.91
CA ARG A 126 -2.94 14.29 9.49
C ARG A 126 -2.28 15.14 8.41
N LYS A 127 -1.71 14.52 7.39
CA LYS A 127 -1.08 15.22 6.25
C LYS A 127 -2.11 16.01 5.45
N GLU A 128 -3.28 15.44 5.17
CA GLU A 128 -4.37 16.13 4.47
C GLU A 128 -4.81 17.39 5.21
N LYS A 129 -4.98 17.33 6.54
CA LYS A 129 -5.28 18.52 7.36
C LYS A 129 -4.20 19.58 7.28
N GLN A 130 -2.92 19.18 7.32
CA GLN A 130 -1.80 20.10 7.18
C GLN A 130 -1.76 20.75 5.79
N HIS A 131 -1.92 19.96 4.72
CA HIS A 131 -1.96 20.46 3.35
C HIS A 131 -3.13 21.42 3.12
N ALA A 132 -4.33 21.09 3.62
CA ALA A 132 -5.49 21.97 3.52
C ALA A 132 -5.24 23.34 4.19
N ALA A 133 -4.59 23.35 5.37
CA ALA A 133 -4.23 24.59 6.06
C ALA A 133 -3.21 25.43 5.26
N ILE A 134 -2.20 24.78 4.66
CA ILE A 134 -1.20 25.46 3.81
C ILE A 134 -1.87 26.08 2.58
N ILE A 135 -2.71 25.32 1.88
CA ILE A 135 -3.42 25.80 0.69
C ILE A 135 -4.32 26.98 1.04
N SER A 136 -5.07 26.90 2.14
CA SER A 136 -5.91 28.01 2.61
C SER A 136 -5.09 29.27 2.91
N LYS A 137 -3.92 29.11 3.56
CA LYS A 137 -3.04 30.23 3.88
C LYS A 137 -2.45 30.85 2.61
N GLN A 138 -1.98 30.04 1.67
CA GLN A 138 -1.46 30.52 0.39
C GLN A 138 -2.53 31.24 -0.42
N GLY A 139 -3.76 30.71 -0.46
CA GLY A 139 -4.89 31.37 -1.11
C GLY A 139 -5.18 32.76 -0.52
N ALA A 140 -5.15 32.88 0.81
CA ALA A 140 -5.33 34.17 1.47
C ALA A 140 -4.20 35.17 1.12
N GLN A 141 -2.94 34.71 1.11
CA GLN A 141 -1.79 35.55 0.76
C GLN A 141 -1.83 36.01 -0.69
N ILE A 142 -2.24 35.14 -1.63
CA ILE A 142 -2.39 35.52 -3.04
C ILE A 142 -3.45 36.61 -3.20
N ASN A 143 -4.62 36.44 -2.57
CA ASN A 143 -5.68 37.44 -2.64
C ASN A 143 -5.24 38.80 -2.05
N GLU A 144 -4.50 38.78 -0.94
CA GLU A 144 -3.94 39.99 -0.33
C GLU A 144 -2.92 40.68 -1.25
N LEU A 145 -2.00 39.90 -1.83
CA LEU A 145 -1.01 40.42 -2.78
C LEU A 145 -1.66 40.98 -4.05
N GLU A 146 -2.70 40.33 -4.58
CA GLU A 146 -3.45 40.82 -5.73
C GLU A 146 -4.16 42.16 -5.42
N ALA A 147 -4.73 42.30 -4.22
CA ALA A 147 -5.35 43.55 -3.79
C ALA A 147 -4.32 44.67 -3.68
N LEU A 148 -3.21 44.43 -2.98
CA LEU A 148 -2.12 45.39 -2.82
C LEU A 148 -1.49 45.78 -4.17
N TYR A 149 -1.32 44.82 -5.08
CA TYR A 149 -0.80 45.08 -6.42
C TYR A 149 -1.73 45.98 -7.23
N LYS A 150 -3.05 45.75 -7.19
CA LYS A 150 -4.03 46.62 -7.87
C LYS A 150 -4.00 48.03 -7.31
N GLU A 151 -3.94 48.18 -5.98
CA GLU A 151 -3.83 49.49 -5.34
C GLU A 151 -2.53 50.22 -5.73
N GLU A 152 -1.40 49.52 -5.71
CA GLU A 152 -0.11 50.05 -6.14
C GLU A 152 -0.17 50.50 -7.60
N GLN A 153 -0.72 49.70 -8.50
CA GLN A 153 -0.84 50.07 -9.91
C GLN A 153 -1.64 51.37 -10.10
N VAL A 154 -2.74 51.52 -9.37
CA VAL A 154 -3.55 52.75 -9.41
C VAL A 154 -2.76 53.95 -8.91
N LEU A 155 -2.04 53.80 -7.79
CA LEU A 155 -1.20 54.86 -7.24
C LEU A 155 -0.03 55.22 -8.17
N ARG A 156 0.63 54.23 -8.76
CA ARG A 156 1.72 54.42 -9.72
C ARG A 156 1.24 55.25 -10.91
N LYS A 157 0.12 54.89 -11.52
CA LYS A 157 -0.48 55.67 -12.63
C LYS A 157 -0.81 57.08 -12.20
N ARG A 158 -1.39 57.26 -11.02
CA ARG A 158 -1.72 58.59 -10.48
C ARG A 158 -0.47 59.45 -10.28
N TYR A 159 0.54 58.94 -9.60
CA TYR A 159 1.76 59.70 -9.30
C TYR A 159 2.58 59.96 -10.56
N PHE A 160 2.64 59.00 -11.47
CA PHE A 160 3.30 59.16 -12.76
C PHE A 160 2.72 60.36 -13.53
N ASN A 161 1.40 60.40 -13.70
CA ASN A 161 0.75 61.51 -14.40
C ASN A 161 0.82 62.83 -13.62
N GLN A 162 0.80 62.80 -12.29
CA GLN A 162 1.06 63.99 -11.49
C GLN A 162 2.48 64.55 -11.71
N MET A 163 3.49 63.69 -11.81
CA MET A 163 4.86 64.12 -12.10
C MET A 163 4.99 64.69 -13.52
N GLU A 164 4.35 64.07 -14.51
CA GLU A 164 4.35 64.60 -15.87
C GLU A 164 3.58 65.91 -15.98
N ASP A 165 2.44 66.06 -15.29
CA ASP A 165 1.68 67.32 -15.21
C ASP A 165 2.51 68.44 -14.54
N MET A 166 3.35 68.12 -13.56
CA MET A 166 4.24 69.09 -12.90
C MET A 166 5.34 69.61 -13.84
N LYS A 167 5.75 68.85 -14.85
CA LYS A 167 6.66 69.33 -15.91
C LYS A 167 5.98 70.27 -16.90
N GLY A 168 4.65 70.39 -16.86
CA GLY A 168 3.84 71.20 -17.76
C GLY A 168 3.05 70.35 -18.75
N LYS A 169 1.75 70.67 -18.85
CA LYS A 169 0.80 69.99 -19.77
C LYS A 169 1.09 70.26 -21.24
N ILE A 170 1.75 71.37 -21.54
CA ILE A 170 2.21 71.75 -22.86
C ILE A 170 3.70 71.97 -22.73
N ARG A 171 4.47 71.27 -23.55
CA ARG A 171 5.92 71.40 -23.65
C ARG A 171 6.32 71.73 -25.07
N VAL A 172 7.25 72.66 -25.22
CA VAL A 172 7.79 73.13 -26.49
C VAL A 172 9.27 72.84 -26.50
N TYR A 173 9.66 71.91 -27.36
CA TYR A 173 11.06 71.56 -27.59
C TYR A 173 11.56 72.22 -28.88
N CYS A 174 12.79 72.75 -28.82
CA CYS A 174 13.48 73.22 -30.01
C CYS A 174 14.54 72.19 -30.40
N ARG A 175 14.52 71.73 -31.64
CA ARG A 175 15.53 70.83 -32.19
C ARG A 175 16.14 71.41 -33.44
N THR A 176 17.47 71.42 -33.47
CA THR A 176 18.23 71.79 -34.67
C THR A 176 18.73 70.55 -35.36
N ARG A 177 18.73 70.54 -36.69
CA ARG A 177 19.34 69.46 -37.46
C ARG A 177 20.80 69.81 -37.79
N PRO A 178 21.67 68.81 -37.99
CA PRO A 178 23.00 69.06 -38.50
C PRO A 178 22.92 69.64 -39.93
N LEU A 179 23.97 70.37 -40.33
CA LEU A 179 24.13 70.84 -41.70
C LEU A 179 24.28 69.63 -42.64
N SER A 180 23.53 69.64 -43.73
CA SER A 180 23.63 68.64 -44.80
C SER A 180 24.97 68.75 -45.53
N SER A 181 25.40 67.67 -46.20
CA SER A 181 26.66 67.67 -46.97
C SER A 181 26.72 68.82 -47.99
N SER A 182 25.62 69.08 -48.70
CA SER A 182 25.55 70.19 -49.66
C SER A 182 25.61 71.58 -49.01
N GLU A 183 25.15 71.74 -47.77
CA GLU A 183 25.30 73.00 -47.01
C GLU A 183 26.74 73.19 -46.55
N GLN A 184 27.38 72.12 -46.08
CA GLN A 184 28.79 72.13 -45.69
C GLN A 184 29.70 72.46 -46.87
N GLU A 185 29.44 71.88 -48.05
CA GLU A 185 30.18 72.16 -49.30
C GLU A 185 30.05 73.62 -49.78
N ARG A 186 28.90 74.26 -49.52
CA ARG A 186 28.71 75.69 -49.79
C ARG A 186 29.38 76.60 -48.76
N GLY A 187 29.87 76.05 -47.66
CA GLY A 187 30.45 76.81 -46.56
C GLY A 187 29.41 77.46 -45.65
N ASP A 188 28.17 76.97 -45.65
CA ASP A 188 27.12 77.43 -44.74
C ASP A 188 27.53 77.14 -43.27
N LYS A 189 27.18 78.03 -42.33
CA LYS A 189 27.50 77.88 -40.91
C LYS A 189 26.24 77.99 -40.06
N MET A 190 26.19 77.23 -38.97
CA MET A 190 25.14 77.35 -37.96
C MET A 190 25.43 78.57 -37.08
N GLU A 191 24.59 79.61 -37.16
CA GLU A 191 24.72 80.85 -36.38
C GLU A 191 23.80 80.85 -35.14
N LEU A 192 23.82 79.74 -34.38
CA LEU A 192 23.08 79.61 -33.13
C LEU A 192 24.05 79.64 -31.94
N LEU A 193 23.67 80.38 -30.91
CA LEU A 193 24.33 80.42 -29.60
C LEU A 193 23.40 79.78 -28.59
N THR A 194 23.94 78.89 -27.76
CA THR A 194 23.16 78.08 -26.82
C THR A 194 23.78 78.23 -25.43
N PRO A 195 23.36 79.26 -24.66
CA PRO A 195 23.91 79.51 -23.33
C PRO A 195 23.68 78.35 -22.35
N ASP A 196 22.57 77.64 -22.51
CA ASP A 196 22.12 76.50 -21.71
C ASP A 196 21.18 75.60 -22.55
N GLU A 197 20.64 74.56 -21.92
CA GLU A 197 19.73 73.56 -22.52
C GLU A 197 18.29 74.07 -22.72
N PHE A 198 17.99 75.32 -22.35
CA PHE A 198 16.64 75.89 -22.43
C PHE A 198 16.58 77.11 -23.35
N THR A 199 17.72 77.70 -23.66
CA THR A 199 17.83 79.01 -24.31
C THR A 199 18.55 78.90 -25.66
N VAL A 200 17.89 79.40 -26.70
CA VAL A 200 18.48 79.54 -28.04
C VAL A 200 18.58 81.02 -28.37
N GLU A 201 19.80 81.45 -28.70
CA GLU A 201 20.09 82.80 -29.16
C GLU A 201 20.59 82.79 -30.59
N PHE A 202 20.22 83.81 -31.37
CA PHE A 202 20.85 84.05 -32.66
C PHE A 202 20.99 85.54 -32.94
N LEU A 203 22.03 85.90 -33.69
CA LEU A 203 22.30 87.27 -34.12
C LEU A 203 21.97 87.37 -35.62
N PRO A 204 20.98 88.18 -36.03
CA PRO A 204 20.64 88.32 -37.45
C PRO A 204 21.82 88.84 -38.29
N ALA A 205 21.96 88.32 -39.51
CA ALA A 205 22.99 88.74 -40.45
C ALA A 205 23.01 90.27 -40.66
N GLY A 206 24.21 90.85 -40.61
CA GLY A 206 24.43 92.30 -40.76
C GLY A 206 24.28 93.11 -39.48
N LYS A 207 24.04 92.47 -38.33
CA LYS A 207 23.99 93.11 -37.01
C LYS A 207 25.12 92.60 -36.12
N THR A 208 25.68 93.48 -35.28
CA THR A 208 26.86 93.18 -34.44
C THR A 208 26.68 93.55 -32.97
N GLU A 209 25.63 94.29 -32.62
CA GLU A 209 25.40 94.72 -31.25
C GLU A 209 24.64 93.67 -30.42
N ALA A 210 24.96 93.57 -29.13
CA ALA A 210 24.31 92.64 -28.22
C ALA A 210 22.78 92.86 -28.11
N LYS A 211 22.32 94.10 -28.29
CA LYS A 211 20.89 94.47 -28.29
C LYS A 211 20.09 93.84 -29.43
N ASP A 212 20.77 93.40 -30.48
CA ASP A 212 20.16 92.84 -31.68
C ASP A 212 20.05 91.31 -31.64
N LYS A 213 20.62 90.67 -30.61
CA LYS A 213 20.44 89.24 -30.35
C LYS A 213 18.99 88.93 -30.06
N LYS A 214 18.45 87.90 -30.69
CA LYS A 214 17.15 87.34 -30.36
C LYS A 214 17.35 86.11 -29.49
N SER A 215 16.68 86.07 -28.35
CA SER A 215 16.72 84.97 -27.39
C SER A 215 15.33 84.34 -27.25
N PHE A 216 15.28 83.01 -27.28
CA PHE A 216 14.06 82.22 -27.17
C PHE A 216 14.27 81.14 -26.11
N GLN A 217 13.28 80.99 -25.23
CA GLN A 217 13.27 79.95 -24.20
C GLN A 217 12.29 78.84 -24.56
N PHE A 218 12.72 77.61 -24.29
CA PHE A 218 12.01 76.37 -24.56
C PHE A 218 12.08 75.46 -23.33
N ASP A 219 11.25 74.44 -23.28
CA ASP A 219 11.31 73.42 -22.22
C ASP A 219 12.57 72.55 -22.34
N HIS A 220 13.10 72.41 -23.55
CA HIS A 220 14.41 71.84 -23.82
C HIS A 220 14.91 72.20 -25.24
N PHE A 221 16.22 72.29 -25.42
CA PHE A 221 16.90 72.52 -26.68
C PHE A 221 17.81 71.35 -27.05
N PHE A 222 17.52 70.73 -28.19
CA PHE A 222 18.30 69.65 -28.79
C PHE A 222 19.23 70.22 -29.90
N PRO A 223 20.56 70.22 -29.69
CA PRO A 223 21.53 70.65 -30.70
C PRO A 223 21.60 69.68 -31.89
N GLY A 224 22.33 70.06 -32.95
CA GLY A 224 22.43 69.30 -34.19
C GLY A 224 23.11 67.94 -34.07
N ASP A 225 23.82 67.69 -32.97
CA ASP A 225 24.43 66.42 -32.59
C ASP A 225 23.56 65.57 -31.65
N ALA A 226 22.37 66.06 -31.26
CA ALA A 226 21.45 65.31 -30.44
C ALA A 226 20.85 64.10 -31.19
N THR A 227 20.95 62.93 -30.56
CA THR A 227 20.48 61.66 -31.13
C THR A 227 18.96 61.53 -31.03
N GLN A 228 18.38 60.62 -31.83
CA GLN A 228 16.95 60.28 -31.69
C GLN A 228 16.63 59.71 -30.31
N GLU A 229 17.54 58.92 -29.73
CA GLU A 229 17.38 58.35 -28.40
C GLU A 229 17.27 59.44 -27.32
N GLN A 230 18.10 60.49 -27.39
CA GLN A 230 18.01 61.62 -26.47
C GLN A 230 16.67 62.36 -26.59
N VAL A 231 16.16 62.54 -27.81
CA VAL A 231 14.83 63.15 -28.04
C VAL A 231 13.70 62.24 -27.56
N PHE A 232 13.86 60.92 -27.71
CA PHE A 232 12.90 59.93 -27.25
C PHE A 232 12.86 59.82 -25.72
N GLU A 233 14.00 59.88 -25.04
CA GLU A 233 14.09 59.78 -23.57
C GLU A 233 13.22 60.81 -22.84
N ASP A 234 13.09 62.02 -23.40
CA ASP A 234 12.24 63.07 -22.84
C ASP A 234 10.75 62.92 -23.19
N THR A 235 10.44 62.26 -24.32
CA THR A 235 9.07 62.04 -24.81
C THR A 235 8.49 60.68 -24.41
N LYS A 236 9.30 59.71 -23.98
CA LYS A 236 8.86 58.35 -23.60
C LYS A 236 7.82 58.35 -22.48
N TYR A 237 7.91 59.32 -21.58
CA TYR A 237 6.97 59.42 -20.47
C TYR A 237 5.58 59.87 -20.92
N LEU A 238 5.49 60.68 -22.00
CA LEU A 238 4.23 60.99 -22.66
C LEU A 238 3.61 59.74 -23.31
N VAL A 239 4.43 58.86 -23.90
CA VAL A 239 3.96 57.58 -24.44
C VAL A 239 3.37 56.70 -23.32
N GLN A 240 4.03 56.64 -22.16
CA GLN A 240 3.50 55.94 -20.99
C GLN A 240 2.16 56.52 -20.52
N SER A 241 2.00 57.85 -20.49
CA SER A 241 0.70 58.48 -20.21
C SER A 241 -0.39 58.08 -21.22
N ALA A 242 -0.04 57.93 -22.50
CA ALA A 242 -0.98 57.45 -23.51
C ALA A 242 -1.43 56.01 -23.25
N VAL A 243 -0.49 55.12 -22.88
CA VAL A 243 -0.80 53.73 -22.48
C VAL A 243 -1.68 53.68 -21.23
N ASP A 244 -1.52 54.63 -20.31
CA ASP A 244 -2.34 54.77 -19.11
C ASP A 244 -3.74 55.36 -19.38
N GLY A 245 -4.07 55.71 -20.63
CA GLY A 245 -5.39 56.16 -21.06
C GLY A 245 -5.55 57.68 -21.18
N TYR A 246 -4.44 58.43 -21.21
CA TYR A 246 -4.46 59.88 -21.40
C TYR A 246 -4.33 60.25 -22.88
N ASN A 247 -4.96 61.34 -23.28
CA ASN A 247 -4.80 61.87 -24.63
C ASN A 247 -3.50 62.65 -24.72
N VAL A 248 -2.58 62.18 -25.56
CA VAL A 248 -1.28 62.79 -25.80
C VAL A 248 -1.17 63.16 -27.27
N CYS A 249 -0.63 64.35 -27.55
CA CYS A 249 -0.38 64.82 -28.90
C CYS A 249 1.05 65.34 -28.99
N ILE A 250 1.84 64.74 -29.90
CA ILE A 250 3.17 65.20 -30.27
C ILE A 250 3.09 65.62 -31.73
N PHE A 251 3.53 66.85 -32.03
CA PHE A 251 3.59 67.35 -33.38
C PHE A 251 4.92 68.06 -33.62
N ALA A 252 5.47 67.90 -34.82
CA ALA A 252 6.68 68.59 -35.24
C ALA A 252 6.32 69.81 -36.09
N TYR A 253 6.88 70.97 -35.75
CA TYR A 253 6.67 72.23 -36.46
C TYR A 253 7.98 72.77 -37.05
N GLY A 254 7.90 73.36 -38.25
CA GLY A 254 9.06 73.94 -38.93
C GLY A 254 8.91 73.97 -40.46
N GLN A 255 9.81 74.68 -41.13
CA GLN A 255 9.83 74.77 -42.61
C GLN A 255 10.19 73.44 -43.29
N THR A 256 9.99 73.34 -44.61
CA THR A 256 10.45 72.17 -45.39
C THR A 256 11.97 72.00 -45.23
N GLY A 257 12.41 70.76 -45.03
CA GLY A 257 13.82 70.44 -44.80
C GLY A 257 14.33 70.72 -43.39
N SER A 258 13.49 71.11 -42.42
CA SER A 258 13.93 71.38 -41.03
C SER A 258 14.09 70.12 -40.15
N GLY A 259 13.82 68.91 -40.67
CA GLY A 259 13.95 67.67 -39.90
C GLY A 259 12.68 67.17 -39.21
N LYS A 260 11.48 67.66 -39.57
CA LYS A 260 10.19 67.19 -39.01
C LYS A 260 9.99 65.68 -39.18
N THR A 261 10.08 65.18 -40.41
CA THR A 261 9.92 63.75 -40.74
C THR A 261 10.99 62.91 -40.06
N TYR A 262 12.24 63.36 -40.06
CA TYR A 262 13.33 62.68 -39.34
C TYR A 262 13.08 62.59 -37.83
N THR A 263 12.50 63.63 -37.22
CA THR A 263 12.19 63.60 -35.78
C THR A 263 11.06 62.63 -35.47
N MET A 264 9.99 62.63 -36.28
CA MET A 264 8.81 61.80 -35.99
C MET A 264 8.97 60.34 -36.46
N GLU A 265 9.47 60.11 -37.66
CA GLU A 265 9.59 58.77 -38.27
C GLU A 265 11.03 58.22 -38.22
N GLY A 266 12.03 59.12 -38.27
CA GLY A 266 13.43 58.73 -38.29
C GLY A 266 13.83 58.01 -39.57
N THR A 267 14.78 57.09 -39.43
CA THR A 267 15.25 56.18 -40.47
C THR A 267 15.24 54.75 -39.95
N GLY A 268 15.46 53.76 -40.82
CA GLY A 268 15.51 52.36 -40.38
C GLY A 268 16.65 52.06 -39.39
N GLU A 269 17.75 52.82 -39.43
CA GLU A 269 18.89 52.67 -38.52
C GLU A 269 18.79 53.59 -37.29
N ASP A 270 18.05 54.69 -37.39
CA ASP A 270 17.88 55.71 -36.34
C ASP A 270 16.40 56.10 -36.21
N PRO A 271 15.60 55.33 -35.44
CA PRO A 271 14.14 55.43 -35.42
C PRO A 271 13.62 56.76 -34.84
N GLY A 272 12.45 57.16 -35.33
CA GLY A 272 11.68 58.33 -34.90
C GLY A 272 11.03 58.21 -33.53
N VAL A 273 10.43 59.31 -33.06
CA VAL A 273 9.56 59.32 -31.86
C VAL A 273 8.34 58.40 -32.02
N ASN A 274 7.86 58.18 -33.25
CA ASN A 274 6.70 57.32 -33.55
C ASN A 274 7.05 55.90 -34.02
N ALA A 275 8.33 55.52 -34.01
CA ALA A 275 8.82 54.26 -34.59
C ALA A 275 8.83 53.11 -33.56
#